data_AF-A0AAW4FCJ5-F1
#
_entry.id   AF-A0AAW4FCJ5-F1
#
_cell.length_a   1.000
_cell.length_b   1.000
_cell.length_c   1.000
_cell.angle_alpha   90.00
_cell.angle_beta   90.00
_cell.angle_gamma   90.00
#
_symmetry.space_group_name_H-M   'P 1'
#
loop_
_entity.id
_entity.type
_entity.pdbx_description
1 polymer ?
#
loop_
_entity_poly.entity_id
_entity_poly.type
_entity_poly.pdbx_seq_one_letter_code
_entity_poly.pdbx_strand_id
1 'polypeptide(L)'
;ITISENGKVTPPSHQHSEELIEFAIDYLKNNKKQGLMKRIGRCMGYLQVAAEIEALASGADKDAVVRETVLRDFNTPPFKTEPDDWIQPGLNYLKGRI
;
A
#
# COMPACT_ATOMS: atom_id res chain seq x y z
N ILE A 1 -1.49 9.81 5.68
CA ILE A 1 -0.50 9.26 6.66
C ILE A 1 0.46 10.32 7.20
N THR A 2 0.89 10.23 8.46
CA THR A 2 1.97 11.05 9.04
C THR A 2 3.11 10.13 9.46
N ILE A 3 4.32 10.39 8.96
CA ILE A 3 5.53 9.63 9.32
C ILE A 3 6.33 10.46 10.31
N SER A 4 6.85 9.81 11.35
CA SER A 4 7.67 10.45 12.38
C SER A 4 8.97 9.69 12.56
N GLU A 5 10.07 10.32 12.17
CA GLU A 5 11.42 9.79 12.33
C GLU A 5 12.18 10.64 13.36
N ASN A 6 12.71 9.98 14.40
CA ASN A 6 13.43 10.67 15.49
C ASN A 6 12.62 11.82 16.13
N GLY A 7 11.30 11.68 16.21
CA GLY A 7 10.38 12.68 16.75
C GLY A 7 10.09 13.87 15.82
N LYS A 8 10.57 13.85 14.57
CA LYS A 8 10.26 14.85 13.55
C LYS A 8 9.28 14.28 12.53
N VAL A 9 8.27 15.06 12.18
CA VAL A 9 7.36 14.71 11.09
C VAL A 9 8.12 14.83 9.78
N THR A 10 8.17 13.74 9.02
CA THR A 10 8.80 13.68 7.70
C THR A 10 7.74 13.41 6.63
N PRO A 11 7.89 13.98 5.43
CA PRO A 11 6.99 13.67 4.32
C PRO A 11 7.06 12.17 3.95
N PRO A 12 5.92 11.57 3.53
CA PRO A 12 5.92 10.26 2.89
C PRO A 12 6.93 10.22 1.74
N SER A 13 7.66 9.12 1.62
CA SER A 13 8.68 8.92 0.59
C SER A 13 8.60 7.50 0.07
N HIS A 14 9.15 7.27 -1.12
CA HIS A 14 9.27 5.94 -1.71
C HIS A 14 9.99 4.97 -0.77
N GLN A 15 11.08 5.40 -0.12
CA GLN A 15 11.82 4.59 0.84
C GLN A 15 10.94 4.08 1.99
N HIS A 16 10.06 4.92 2.54
CA HIS A 16 9.15 4.50 3.61
C HIS A 16 8.15 3.43 3.14
N SER A 17 7.74 3.47 1.87
CA SER A 17 6.88 2.46 1.26
C SER A 17 7.64 1.13 1.15
N GLU A 18 8.86 1.16 0.62
CA GLU A 18 9.72 -0.02 0.47
C GLU A 18 10.04 -0.69 1.81
N GLU A 19 10.44 0.08 2.83
CA GLU A 19 10.74 -0.43 4.17
C GLU A 19 9.52 -1.15 4.79
N LEU A 20 8.32 -0.63 4.55
CA LEU A 20 7.10 -1.25 5.05
C LEU A 20 6.74 -2.53 4.28
N ILE A 21 7.03 -2.59 2.98
CA ILE A 21 6.89 -3.80 2.16
C ILE A 21 7.86 -4.88 2.65
N GLU A 22 9.13 -4.54 2.86
CA GLU A 22 10.14 -5.46 3.39
C GLU A 22 9.71 -6.01 4.76
N PHE A 23 9.26 -5.13 5.65
CA PHE A 23 8.71 -5.51 6.95
C PHE A 23 7.51 -6.46 6.79
N ALA A 24 6.57 -6.17 5.89
CA ALA A 24 5.40 -7.02 5.67
C ALA A 24 5.80 -8.43 5.17
N ILE A 25 6.80 -8.52 4.29
CA ILE A 25 7.32 -9.79 3.78
C ILE A 25 8.02 -10.58 4.90
N ASP A 26 8.88 -9.94 5.69
CA ASP A 26 9.53 -10.57 6.84
C ASP A 26 8.49 -11.08 7.85
N TYR A 27 7.52 -10.23 8.20
CA TYR A 27 6.44 -10.56 9.11
C TYR A 27 5.65 -11.79 8.64
N LEU A 28 5.34 -11.85 7.34
CA LEU A 28 4.63 -12.98 6.75
C LEU A 28 5.45 -14.27 6.86
N LYS A 29 6.75 -14.23 6.53
CA LYS A 29 7.62 -15.40 6.46
C LYS A 29 8.02 -15.93 7.84
N ASN A 30 8.37 -15.01 8.75
CA ASN A 30 9.15 -15.32 9.95
C ASN A 30 8.32 -15.27 11.24
N ASN A 31 7.15 -14.62 11.27
CA ASN A 31 6.33 -14.54 12.49
C ASN A 31 5.42 -15.77 12.73
N LYS A 32 6.00 -16.97 12.63
CA LYS A 32 5.29 -18.27 12.68
C LYS A 32 4.56 -18.54 14.01
N LYS A 33 4.88 -17.81 15.08
CA LYS A 33 4.16 -17.84 16.35
C LYS A 33 2.70 -17.37 16.21
N GLN A 34 2.40 -16.58 15.18
CA GLN A 34 1.04 -16.16 14.83
C GLN A 34 0.44 -17.10 13.78
N GLY A 35 -0.86 -17.38 13.90
CA GLY A 35 -1.61 -18.16 12.91
C GLY A 35 -1.52 -17.54 11.50
N LEU A 36 -1.53 -18.39 10.47
CA LEU A 36 -1.32 -17.97 9.07
C LEU A 36 -2.31 -16.87 8.62
N MET A 37 -3.61 -17.04 8.89
CA MET A 37 -4.62 -16.05 8.52
C MET A 37 -4.39 -14.69 9.18
N LYS A 38 -3.91 -14.69 10.42
CA LYS A 38 -3.58 -13.45 11.14
C LYS A 38 -2.37 -12.75 10.55
N ARG A 39 -1.36 -13.52 10.11
CA ARG A 39 -0.22 -12.96 9.37
C ARG A 39 -0.66 -12.34 8.05
N ILE A 40 -1.44 -13.08 7.25
CA ILE A 40 -1.98 -12.60 5.97
C ILE A 40 -2.75 -11.30 6.17
N GLY A 41 -3.71 -11.26 7.10
CA GLY A 41 -4.53 -10.07 7.35
C GLY A 41 -3.71 -8.85 7.79
N ARG A 42 -2.68 -9.05 8.63
CA ARG A 42 -1.77 -7.96 9.03
C ARG A 42 -0.93 -7.45 7.87
N CYS A 43 -0.37 -8.36 7.06
CA CYS A 43 0.42 -8.00 5.88
C CYS A 43 -0.41 -7.23 4.85
N MET A 44 -1.67 -7.61 4.62
CA MET A 44 -2.58 -6.82 3.77
C MET A 44 -2.73 -5.38 4.29
N GLY A 45 -2.86 -5.18 5.61
CA GLY A 45 -2.90 -3.85 6.21
C GLY A 45 -1.60 -3.07 6.02
N TYR A 46 -0.43 -3.70 6.20
CA TYR A 46 0.85 -3.04 5.95
C TYR A 46 1.02 -2.63 4.48
N LEU A 47 0.63 -3.50 3.54
CA LEU A 47 0.70 -3.21 2.11
C LEU A 47 -0.29 -2.09 1.69
N GLN A 48 -1.46 -1.99 2.33
CA GLN A 48 -2.38 -0.87 2.13
C GLN A 48 -1.76 0.47 2.56
N VAL A 49 -1.06 0.49 3.70
CA VAL A 49 -0.36 1.67 4.20
C VAL A 49 0.82 2.03 3.28
N ALA A 50 1.57 1.04 2.79
CA ALA A 50 2.65 1.26 1.83
C ALA A 50 2.13 1.89 0.53
N ALA A 51 1.01 1.39 -0.01
CA ALA A 51 0.39 1.97 -1.19
C ALA A 51 -0.08 3.43 -0.99
N GLU A 52 -0.62 3.77 0.18
CA GLU A 52 -0.98 5.16 0.51
C GLU A 52 0.27 6.05 0.60
N ILE A 53 1.36 5.58 1.22
CA ILE A 53 2.64 6.30 1.28
C ILE A 53 3.19 6.53 -0.11
N GLU A 54 3.22 5.51 -0.96
CA GLU A 54 3.72 5.60 -2.34
C GLU A 54 2.91 6.60 -3.17
N ALA A 55 1.59 6.57 -3.05
CA ALA A 55 0.72 7.51 -3.75
C ALA A 55 0.99 8.97 -3.32
N LEU A 56 1.13 9.20 -2.01
CA LEU A 56 1.46 10.53 -1.47
C LEU A 56 2.87 10.98 -1.89
N ALA A 57 3.86 10.07 -1.86
CA ALA A 57 5.22 10.34 -2.30
C ALA A 57 5.29 10.70 -3.80
N SER A 58 4.42 10.10 -4.62
CA SER A 58 4.28 10.37 -6.04
C SER A 58 3.60 11.71 -6.34
N GLY A 59 2.99 12.36 -5.33
CA GLY A 59 2.22 13.60 -5.51
C GLY A 59 0.79 13.39 -6.03
N ALA A 60 0.24 12.18 -5.88
CA ALA A 60 -1.13 11.85 -6.31
C ALA A 60 -2.21 12.66 -5.58
N ASP A 61 -1.88 13.26 -4.44
CA ASP A 61 -2.75 14.19 -3.70
C ASP A 61 -2.84 15.58 -4.35
N LYS A 62 -1.86 15.94 -5.19
CA LYS A 62 -1.71 17.28 -5.77
C LYS A 62 -1.97 17.32 -7.27
N ASP A 63 -1.75 16.20 -7.96
CA ASP A 63 -1.87 16.11 -9.42
C ASP A 63 -2.82 14.98 -9.82
N ALA A 64 -3.90 15.34 -10.51
CA ALA A 64 -4.94 14.42 -10.95
C ALA A 64 -4.44 13.41 -12.00
N VAL A 65 -3.49 13.80 -12.86
CA VAL A 65 -2.89 12.91 -13.88
C VAL A 65 -1.98 11.88 -13.20
N VAL A 66 -1.19 12.32 -12.22
CA VAL A 66 -0.38 11.42 -11.39
C VAL A 66 -1.29 10.47 -10.60
N ARG A 67 -2.37 10.99 -9.99
CA ARG A 67 -3.37 10.19 -9.27
C ARG A 67 -3.96 9.10 -10.15
N GLU A 68 -4.40 9.44 -11.36
CA GLU A 68 -4.96 8.47 -12.30
C GLU A 68 -3.93 7.40 -12.69
N THR A 69 -2.69 7.81 -12.94
CA THR A 69 -1.59 6.90 -13.27
C THR A 69 -1.31 5.92 -12.13
N VAL A 70 -1.15 6.41 -10.90
CA VAL A 70 -0.91 5.57 -9.70
C VAL A 70 -2.08 4.62 -9.47
N LEU A 71 -3.32 5.11 -9.57
CA LEU A 71 -4.50 4.27 -9.39
C LEU A 71 -4.56 3.17 -10.46
N ARG A 72 -4.22 3.48 -11.71
CA ARG A 72 -4.19 2.50 -12.80
C ARG A 72 -3.13 1.43 -12.57
N ASP A 73 -1.93 1.82 -12.17
CA ASP A 73 -0.82 0.90 -11.90
C ASP A 73 -1.17 -0.02 -10.71
N PHE A 74 -1.70 0.55 -9.62
CA PHE A 74 -2.19 -0.21 -8.48
C PHE A 74 -3.29 -1.20 -8.86
N ASN A 75 -4.08 -0.87 -9.87
CA ASN A 75 -5.21 -1.67 -10.32
C ASN A 75 -4.87 -2.76 -11.33
N THR A 76 -3.60 -2.95 -11.67
CA THR A 76 -3.18 -3.92 -12.69
C THR A 76 -2.71 -5.21 -12.02
N PRO A 77 -3.57 -6.24 -11.89
CA PRO A 77 -3.19 -7.49 -11.22
C PRO A 77 -2.17 -8.27 -12.05
N PRO A 78 -1.19 -8.94 -11.42
CA PRO A 78 -0.21 -9.76 -12.14
C PRO A 78 -0.80 -11.06 -12.74
N PHE A 79 -2.03 -11.44 -12.39
CA PHE A 79 -2.58 -12.77 -12.73
C PHE A 79 -3.97 -12.77 -13.41
N LYS A 80 -4.49 -11.65 -13.95
CA LYS A 80 -5.83 -11.66 -14.58
C LYS A 80 -6.01 -10.72 -15.77
N THR A 81 -6.48 -11.32 -16.87
CA THR A 81 -7.67 -10.85 -17.60
C THR A 81 -8.86 -10.93 -16.64
N GLU A 82 -9.24 -9.82 -15.99
CA GLU A 82 -10.26 -9.84 -14.92
C GLU A 82 -11.69 -10.04 -15.45
N PRO A 83 -12.56 -10.77 -14.72
CA PRO A 83 -14.00 -10.79 -14.98
C PRO A 83 -14.68 -9.50 -14.49
N ASP A 84 -15.78 -9.10 -15.15
CA ASP A 84 -16.48 -7.81 -15.01
C ASP A 84 -16.89 -7.43 -13.56
N ASP A 85 -17.05 -8.41 -12.67
CA ASP A 85 -17.53 -8.22 -11.29
C ASP A 85 -16.42 -8.16 -10.23
N TRP A 86 -15.16 -7.98 -10.64
CA TRP A 86 -14.05 -7.90 -9.69
C TRP A 86 -14.09 -6.57 -8.91
N ILE A 87 -14.72 -6.60 -7.73
CA ILE A 87 -14.63 -5.52 -6.76
C ILE A 87 -13.18 -5.51 -6.24
N GLN A 88 -12.54 -4.34 -6.29
CA GLN A 88 -11.15 -4.13 -5.88
C GLN A 88 -11.10 -3.36 -4.54
N PRO A 89 -11.26 -4.04 -3.39
CA PRO A 89 -11.21 -3.41 -2.07
C PRO A 89 -9.98 -2.52 -1.85
N GLY A 90 -8.82 -2.94 -2.38
CA GLY A 90 -7.59 -2.15 -2.32
C GLY A 90 -7.67 -0.83 -3.10
N LEU A 91 -8.23 -0.86 -4.31
CA LEU A 91 -8.40 0.35 -5.13
C LEU A 91 -9.39 1.32 -4.48
N ASN A 92 -10.53 0.81 -4.03
CA ASN A 92 -11.55 1.62 -3.36
C ASN A 92 -11.00 2.22 -2.06
N TYR A 93 -10.22 1.45 -1.31
CA TYR A 93 -9.51 1.94 -0.13
C TYR A 93 -8.58 3.10 -0.51
N LEU A 94 -7.71 2.93 -1.50
CA LEU A 94 -6.72 3.93 -1.88
C LEU A 94 -7.37 5.21 -2.43
N LYS A 95 -8.42 5.09 -3.25
CA LYS A 95 -9.19 6.22 -3.79
C LYS A 95 -9.75 7.14 -2.68
N GLY A 96 -10.14 6.58 -1.53
CA GLY A 96 -10.68 7.34 -0.41
C GLY A 96 -9.62 7.95 0.52
N ARG A 97 -8.33 7.67 0.28
CA ARG A 97 -7.22 8.10 1.15
C ARG A 97 -6.31 9.14 0.51
N ILE A 98 -6.24 9.15 -0.82
CA ILE A 98 -5.45 10.11 -1.62
C ILE A 98 -6.27 11.34 -2.01
#